data_AF-K1U7E9-F1
#
_entry.id   AF-K1U7E9-F1
#
_cell.length_a   1.000
_cell.length_b   1.000
_cell.length_c   1.000
_cell.angle_alpha   90.00
_cell.angle_beta   90.00
_cell.angle_gamma   90.00
#
_symmetry.space_group_name_H-M   'P 1'
#
loop_
_entity.id
_entity.type
_entity.pdbx_description
1 polymer ?
#
loop_
_entity_poly.entity_id
_entity_poly.type
_entity_poly.pdbx_seq_one_letter_code
_entity_poly.pdbx_strand_id
1 'polypeptide(L)'
;VTTYLYGTDIFGGGWKELKDDVSNWQMQQERKTAYKNFLAYADQRCVQLMLETLIELGIFVSEKEVLSQKEIFEKGSITETQKNTVARWLEILKKEGILREEDGRLSRTGKEVAVPEKAGDTETYFNKLKPYLKHMVTGNEVPLDVFYQKEPALAPNMLLRRIPGCEETVERLVQGLRLLAEERRKEPLQIIEIGTRDTAITRQFLNALEDVSVAYTYADSSKYFLQEAEKELAGYERVEFEMLNLEEGMDKQQMSLHSYDVVISVNALHRNIDAADAVKKVAELLKPKRNIADD
;
A
#
# COMPACT_ATOMS: atom_id res chain seq x y z
N VAL A 1 -17.44 -3.21 -4.58
CA VAL A 1 -17.45 -2.80 -6.02
C VAL A 1 -18.60 -1.82 -6.23
N THR A 2 -18.32 -0.52 -6.30
CA THR A 2 -19.33 0.50 -6.59
C THR A 2 -19.46 0.68 -8.09
N THR A 3 -20.69 0.64 -8.61
CA THR A 3 -21.01 1.05 -9.98
C THR A 3 -20.90 2.57 -10.02
N TYR A 4 -19.70 3.10 -10.31
CA TYR A 4 -19.48 4.54 -10.33
C TYR A 4 -19.96 5.13 -11.67
N LEU A 5 -20.88 6.09 -11.53
CA LEU A 5 -21.31 7.16 -12.45
C LEU A 5 -21.71 6.92 -13.90
N TYR A 6 -21.54 5.76 -14.52
CA TYR A 6 -21.97 5.59 -15.92
C TYR A 6 -22.62 4.21 -16.13
N GLY A 7 -23.80 4.13 -16.79
CA GLY A 7 -24.50 3.04 -17.56
C GLY A 7 -24.37 1.51 -17.31
N THR A 8 -24.56 0.66 -18.34
CA THR A 8 -24.43 -0.83 -18.37
C THR A 8 -23.00 -1.34 -18.62
N ASP A 9 -22.69 -2.54 -18.17
CA ASP A 9 -21.33 -3.08 -18.12
C ASP A 9 -20.86 -3.71 -19.46
N ILE A 10 -19.63 -3.42 -19.89
CA ILE A 10 -19.01 -3.90 -21.14
C ILE A 10 -18.41 -5.31 -21.00
N PHE A 11 -18.39 -5.83 -19.78
CA PHE A 11 -17.82 -7.11 -19.39
C PHE A 11 -18.91 -8.13 -19.02
N GLY A 12 -20.13 -7.91 -19.56
CA GLY A 12 -21.31 -8.78 -19.46
C GLY A 12 -21.32 -9.78 -18.30
N GLY A 13 -20.95 -11.03 -18.60
CA GLY A 13 -20.98 -12.13 -17.65
C GLY A 13 -19.76 -12.15 -16.73
N GLY A 14 -18.57 -11.83 -17.25
CA GLY A 14 -17.32 -11.88 -16.51
C GLY A 14 -17.28 -10.92 -15.32
N TRP A 15 -17.86 -9.72 -15.45
CA TRP A 15 -17.94 -8.77 -14.34
C TRP A 15 -19.01 -9.11 -13.33
N LYS A 16 -20.11 -9.77 -13.76
CA LYS A 16 -21.07 -10.33 -12.82
C LYS A 16 -20.40 -11.42 -11.99
N GLU A 17 -19.68 -12.34 -12.62
CA GLU A 17 -18.94 -13.39 -11.93
C GLU A 17 -17.89 -12.81 -10.96
N LEU A 18 -17.13 -11.80 -11.40
CA LEU A 18 -16.18 -11.09 -10.53
C LEU A 18 -16.88 -10.43 -9.34
N LYS A 19 -18.02 -9.76 -9.55
CA LYS A 19 -18.81 -9.15 -8.48
C LYS A 19 -19.33 -10.20 -7.50
N ASP A 20 -19.81 -11.32 -8.00
CA ASP A 20 -20.35 -12.42 -7.20
C ASP A 20 -19.23 -13.08 -6.40
N ASP A 21 -18.05 -13.32 -6.98
CA ASP A 21 -16.90 -13.87 -6.26
C ASP A 21 -16.42 -12.93 -5.15
N VAL A 22 -16.30 -11.62 -5.43
CA VAL A 22 -15.92 -10.61 -4.42
C VAL A 22 -16.97 -10.49 -3.32
N SER A 23 -18.26 -10.51 -3.67
CA SER A 23 -19.36 -10.32 -2.69
C SER A 23 -19.59 -11.55 -1.81
N ASN A 24 -19.38 -12.74 -2.36
CA ASN A 24 -19.51 -14.00 -1.64
C ASN A 24 -18.19 -14.43 -0.97
N TRP A 25 -17.12 -13.66 -1.15
CA TRP A 25 -15.83 -14.00 -0.62
C TRP A 25 -15.86 -14.14 0.90
N GLN A 26 -15.39 -15.30 1.36
CA GLN A 26 -15.08 -15.50 2.76
C GLN A 26 -13.68 -16.08 2.89
N MET A 27 -12.84 -15.39 3.65
CA MET A 27 -11.57 -15.95 4.06
C MET A 27 -11.81 -17.25 4.84
N GLN A 28 -11.07 -18.31 4.48
CA GLN A 28 -11.14 -19.60 5.17
C GLN A 28 -10.86 -19.41 6.67
N GLN A 29 -11.51 -20.22 7.51
CA GLN A 29 -11.46 -20.02 8.97
C GLN A 29 -10.03 -20.11 9.52
N GLU A 30 -9.19 -21.00 8.99
CA GLU A 30 -7.77 -21.09 9.33
C GLU A 30 -7.03 -19.80 9.01
N ARG A 31 -7.27 -19.22 7.83
CA ARG A 31 -6.70 -17.92 7.42
C ARG A 31 -7.20 -16.76 8.27
N LYS A 32 -8.47 -16.75 8.69
CA LYS A 32 -9.00 -15.77 9.66
C LYS A 32 -8.27 -15.82 10.99
N THR A 33 -8.00 -17.02 11.49
CA THR A 33 -7.23 -17.18 12.73
C THR A 33 -5.78 -16.73 12.54
N ALA A 34 -5.13 -17.14 11.46
CA ALA A 34 -3.76 -16.72 11.14
C ALA A 34 -3.63 -15.20 11.02
N TYR A 35 -4.58 -14.54 10.33
CA TYR A 35 -4.62 -13.08 10.19
C TYR A 35 -4.77 -12.37 11.54
N LYS A 36 -5.66 -12.86 12.41
CA LYS A 36 -5.83 -12.30 13.77
C LYS A 36 -4.55 -12.43 14.59
N ASN A 37 -3.89 -13.59 14.53
CA ASN A 37 -2.62 -13.82 15.24
C ASN A 37 -1.51 -12.91 14.67
N PHE A 38 -1.45 -12.77 13.35
CA PHE A 38 -0.54 -11.85 12.67
C PHE A 38 -0.74 -10.42 13.15
N LEU A 39 -1.98 -9.90 13.14
CA LEU A 39 -2.27 -8.53 13.58
C LEU A 39 -1.92 -8.34 15.06
N ALA A 40 -2.35 -9.25 15.93
CA ALA A 40 -2.08 -9.14 17.37
C ALA A 40 -0.56 -9.09 17.65
N TYR A 41 0.21 -9.92 16.94
CA TYR A 41 1.67 -9.93 17.03
C TYR A 41 2.29 -8.65 16.47
N ALA A 42 1.96 -8.29 15.22
CA ALA A 42 2.55 -7.17 14.51
C ALA A 42 2.26 -5.82 15.18
N ASP A 43 1.03 -5.62 15.68
CA ASP A 43 0.64 -4.40 16.38
C ASP A 43 1.44 -4.23 17.66
N GLN A 44 1.49 -5.26 18.52
CA GLN A 44 2.23 -5.18 19.78
C GLN A 44 3.75 -5.10 19.56
N ARG A 45 4.27 -5.75 18.52
CA ARG A 45 5.69 -5.59 18.13
C ARG A 45 5.99 -4.17 17.65
N CYS A 46 5.09 -3.54 16.89
CA CYS A 46 5.22 -2.11 16.53
C CYS A 46 5.21 -1.20 17.77
N VAL A 47 4.30 -1.43 18.72
CA VAL A 47 4.24 -0.67 19.99
C VAL A 47 5.57 -0.79 20.75
N GLN A 48 6.12 -2.00 20.82
CA GLN A 48 7.42 -2.24 21.42
C GLN A 48 8.55 -1.48 20.69
N LEU A 49 8.60 -1.55 19.35
CA LEU A 49 9.60 -0.84 18.56
C LEU A 49 9.51 0.68 18.71
N MET A 50 8.30 1.24 18.80
CA MET A 50 8.10 2.67 19.06
C MET A 50 8.73 3.07 20.39
N LEU A 51 8.43 2.32 21.47
CA LEU A 51 9.00 2.58 22.79
C LEU A 51 10.53 2.41 22.80
N GLU A 52 11.04 1.29 22.25
CA GLU A 52 12.47 1.01 22.16
C GLU A 52 13.20 2.14 21.41
N THR A 53 12.65 2.60 20.29
CA THR A 53 13.25 3.69 19.50
C THR A 53 13.30 4.99 20.30
N LEU A 54 12.24 5.35 21.04
CA LEU A 54 12.25 6.52 21.91
C LEU A 54 13.32 6.40 23.01
N ILE A 55 13.45 5.24 23.63
CA ILE A 55 14.48 4.98 24.65
C ILE A 55 15.89 5.07 24.05
N GLU A 56 16.13 4.52 22.87
CA GLU A 56 17.42 4.60 22.14
C GLU A 56 17.77 6.03 21.70
N LEU A 57 16.77 6.91 21.60
CA LEU A 57 16.92 8.35 21.38
C LEU A 57 17.14 9.14 22.68
N GLY A 58 17.18 8.48 23.83
CA GLY A 58 17.33 9.11 25.14
C GLY A 58 16.03 9.64 25.73
N ILE A 59 14.87 9.28 25.18
CA ILE A 59 13.54 9.71 25.65
C ILE A 59 12.92 8.60 26.50
N PHE A 60 12.42 8.92 27.69
CA PHE A 60 11.81 7.97 28.63
C PHE A 60 12.75 6.82 29.05
N VAL A 61 14.05 7.10 29.12
CA VAL A 61 15.06 6.13 29.58
C VAL A 61 14.79 5.76 31.04
N SER A 62 14.42 6.74 31.85
CA SER A 62 13.95 6.56 33.22
C SER A 62 12.43 6.72 33.27
N GLU A 63 11.76 5.85 34.03
CA GLU A 63 10.32 5.95 34.26
C GLU A 63 9.90 7.20 35.04
N LYS A 64 10.88 7.88 35.66
CA LYS A 64 10.66 9.16 36.34
C LYS A 64 10.69 10.36 35.38
N GLU A 65 11.05 10.16 34.11
CA GLU A 65 11.04 11.24 33.15
C GLU A 65 9.61 11.67 32.83
N VAL A 66 9.37 12.98 32.92
CA VAL A 66 8.11 13.62 32.59
C VAL A 66 8.43 14.70 31.57
N LEU A 67 7.96 14.54 30.33
CA LEU A 67 8.36 15.39 29.19
C LEU A 67 7.12 15.87 28.44
N SER A 68 7.09 17.14 28.05
CA SER A 68 6.15 17.64 27.04
C SER A 68 6.53 17.11 25.66
N GLN A 69 5.58 17.11 24.73
CA GLN A 69 5.83 16.72 23.34
C GLN A 69 6.96 17.54 22.68
N LYS A 70 7.07 18.83 23.02
CA LYS A 70 8.15 19.70 22.53
C LYS A 70 9.51 19.23 23.02
N GLU A 71 9.64 18.95 24.33
CA GLU A 71 10.88 18.42 24.91
C GLU A 71 11.24 17.05 24.32
N ILE A 72 10.26 16.20 24.00
CA ILE A 72 10.48 14.92 23.32
C ILE A 72 11.12 15.14 21.94
N PHE A 73 10.54 16.04 21.14
CA PHE A 73 11.06 16.34 19.80
C PHE A 73 12.47 16.92 19.85
N GLU A 74 12.73 17.84 20.78
CA GLU A 74 14.05 18.45 20.97
C GLU A 74 15.08 17.44 21.47
N LYS A 75 14.76 16.68 22.54
CA LYS A 75 15.67 15.70 23.14
C LYS A 75 16.02 14.57 22.18
N GLY A 76 15.04 14.08 21.43
CA GLY A 76 15.24 13.04 20.42
C GLY A 76 15.87 13.53 19.12
N SER A 77 16.10 14.83 18.95
CA SER A 77 16.53 15.42 17.67
C SER A 77 15.61 14.99 16.52
N ILE A 78 14.29 14.95 16.76
CA ILE A 78 13.30 14.52 15.78
C ILE A 78 13.17 15.60 14.71
N THR A 79 13.31 15.22 13.44
CA THR A 79 13.22 16.16 12.33
C THR A 79 11.80 16.67 12.13
N GLU A 80 11.66 17.84 11.51
CA GLU A 80 10.34 18.43 11.20
C GLU A 80 9.45 17.46 10.40
N THR A 81 10.03 16.75 9.43
CA THR A 81 9.32 15.77 8.59
C THR A 81 8.83 14.55 9.37
N GLN A 82 9.42 14.24 10.53
CA GLN A 82 9.11 13.05 11.33
C GLN A 82 8.31 13.37 12.61
N LYS A 83 8.10 14.65 12.94
CA LYS A 83 7.29 15.05 14.10
C LYS A 83 5.88 14.47 14.08
N ASN A 84 5.23 14.44 12.91
CA ASN A 84 3.89 13.85 12.78
C ASN A 84 3.89 12.33 13.06
N THR A 85 4.90 11.62 12.55
CA THR A 85 5.10 10.19 12.81
C THR A 85 5.28 9.92 14.30
N VAL A 86 6.20 10.65 14.95
CA VAL A 86 6.50 10.47 16.38
C VAL A 86 5.31 10.92 17.24
N ALA A 87 4.61 12.00 16.90
CA ALA A 87 3.36 12.38 17.58
C ALA A 87 2.35 11.23 17.55
N ARG A 88 2.19 10.57 16.39
CA ARG A 88 1.30 9.41 16.26
C ARG A 88 1.77 8.24 17.11
N TRP A 89 3.07 8.00 17.23
CA TRP A 89 3.62 6.98 18.13
C TRP A 89 3.27 7.27 19.59
N LEU A 90 3.41 8.52 20.04
CA LEU A 90 3.04 8.93 21.40
C LEU A 90 1.55 8.68 21.67
N GLU A 91 0.67 8.98 20.71
CA GLU A 91 -0.77 8.67 20.83
C GLU A 91 -1.04 7.16 20.93
N ILE A 92 -0.35 6.35 20.13
CA ILE A 92 -0.50 4.88 20.18
C ILE A 92 -0.01 4.36 21.53
N LEU A 93 1.17 4.79 21.99
CA LEU A 93 1.73 4.38 23.28
C LEU A 93 0.84 4.80 24.46
N LYS A 94 0.17 5.96 24.37
CA LYS A 94 -0.88 6.36 25.33
C LYS A 94 -2.08 5.43 25.29
N LYS A 95 -2.61 5.14 24.10
CA LYS A 95 -3.77 4.26 23.92
C LYS A 95 -3.51 2.85 24.46
N GLU A 96 -2.28 2.35 24.32
CA GLU A 96 -1.84 1.07 24.85
C GLU A 96 -1.49 1.10 26.35
N GLY A 97 -1.58 2.27 27.00
CA GLY A 97 -1.30 2.46 28.43
C GLY A 97 0.18 2.35 28.80
N ILE A 98 1.08 2.46 27.82
CA ILE A 98 2.53 2.47 28.03
C ILE A 98 3.00 3.85 28.50
N LEU A 99 2.38 4.89 27.94
CA LEU A 99 2.51 6.27 28.39
C LEU A 99 1.22 6.73 29.05
N ARG A 100 1.35 7.65 29.99
CA ARG A 100 0.24 8.45 30.52
C ARG A 100 0.52 9.92 30.27
N GLU A 101 -0.54 10.71 30.18
CA GLU A 101 -0.48 12.16 30.03
C GLU A 101 -1.19 12.84 31.20
N GLU A 102 -0.48 13.76 31.85
CA GLU A 102 -0.98 14.59 32.95
C GLU A 102 -0.49 16.04 32.67
N ASP A 103 -1.41 17.00 32.66
CA ASP A 103 -1.13 18.42 32.40
C ASP A 103 -0.30 18.68 31.12
N GLY A 104 -0.57 17.95 30.04
CA GLY A 104 0.14 18.07 28.76
C GLY A 104 1.57 17.50 28.76
N ARG A 105 1.94 16.73 29.79
CA ARG A 105 3.24 16.07 29.91
C ARG A 105 3.08 14.57 29.97
N LEU A 106 4.01 13.87 29.34
CA LEU A 106 4.01 12.43 29.16
C LEU A 106 5.02 11.77 30.09
N SER A 107 4.68 10.60 30.63
CA SER A 107 5.58 9.73 31.40
C SER A 107 5.26 8.26 31.17
N ARG A 108 6.24 7.38 31.41
CA ARG A 108 6.02 5.93 31.36
C ARG A 108 5.20 5.46 32.56
N THR A 109 4.32 4.49 32.33
CA THR A 109 3.50 3.87 33.38
C THR A 109 4.18 2.69 34.08
N GLY A 110 5.32 2.22 33.56
CA GLY A 110 5.97 0.98 33.97
C GLY A 110 5.34 -0.29 33.38
N LYS A 111 4.26 -0.16 32.61
CA LYS A 111 3.66 -1.28 31.88
C LYS A 111 4.61 -1.78 30.79
N GLU A 112 4.93 -3.07 30.83
CA GLU A 112 5.65 -3.74 29.75
C GLU A 112 4.75 -4.00 28.54
N VAL A 113 5.34 -3.97 27.34
CA VAL A 113 4.63 -4.33 26.10
C VAL A 113 4.57 -5.85 26.01
N ALA A 114 3.40 -6.42 26.22
CA ALA A 114 3.16 -7.86 26.09
C ALA A 114 3.02 -8.25 24.63
N VAL A 115 4.10 -8.69 24.01
CA VAL A 115 4.10 -9.17 22.61
C VAL A 115 3.62 -10.63 22.58
N PRO A 116 2.53 -10.94 21.83
CA PRO A 116 2.05 -12.31 21.66
C PRO A 116 3.07 -13.25 21.00
N GLU A 117 2.70 -14.53 20.88
CA GLU A 117 3.50 -15.49 20.12
C GLU A 117 3.69 -15.03 18.66
N LYS A 118 4.90 -15.29 18.13
CA LYS A 118 5.27 -14.89 16.78
C LYS A 118 4.36 -15.52 15.74
N ALA A 119 3.87 -14.71 14.81
CA ALA A 119 3.08 -15.15 13.68
C ALA A 119 3.89 -15.03 12.38
N GLY A 120 4.30 -16.19 11.83
CA GLY A 120 5.07 -16.29 10.60
C GLY A 120 6.45 -15.64 10.67
N ASP A 121 6.96 -15.19 9.52
CA ASP A 121 8.30 -14.56 9.38
C ASP A 121 8.28 -13.03 9.58
N THR A 122 7.26 -12.50 10.26
CA THR A 122 7.09 -11.05 10.47
C THR A 122 8.19 -10.46 11.34
N GLU A 123 8.70 -11.23 12.31
CA GLU A 123 9.78 -10.79 13.19
C GLU A 123 11.09 -10.52 12.43
N THR A 124 11.36 -11.27 11.36
CA THR A 124 12.54 -11.05 10.52
C THR A 124 12.48 -9.68 9.84
N TYR A 125 11.29 -9.27 9.38
CA TYR A 125 11.08 -7.93 8.84
C TYR A 125 11.34 -6.85 9.90
N PHE A 126 10.78 -7.01 11.10
CA PHE A 126 10.96 -6.04 12.19
C PHE A 126 12.41 -5.96 12.68
N ASN A 127 13.13 -7.07 12.75
CA ASN A 127 14.54 -7.08 13.11
C ASN A 127 15.43 -6.41 12.07
N LYS A 128 15.08 -6.51 10.78
CA LYS A 128 15.73 -5.73 9.71
C LYS A 128 15.41 -4.24 9.79
N LEU A 129 14.18 -3.89 10.16
CA LEU A 129 13.72 -2.50 10.25
C LEU A 129 14.34 -1.75 11.44
N LYS A 130 14.42 -2.42 12.60
CA LYS A 130 14.79 -1.82 13.88
C LYS A 130 16.06 -0.94 13.82
N PRO A 131 17.18 -1.38 13.21
CA PRO A 131 18.40 -0.56 13.13
C PRO A 131 18.21 0.79 12.44
N TYR A 132 17.24 0.91 11.53
CA TYR A 132 17.02 2.14 10.76
C TYR A 132 16.08 3.13 11.46
N LEU A 133 15.22 2.70 12.38
CA LEU A 133 14.15 3.53 12.95
C LEU A 133 14.69 4.83 13.57
N LYS A 134 15.70 4.71 14.44
CA LYS A 134 16.38 5.86 15.06
C LYS A 134 16.94 6.83 14.02
N HIS A 135 17.60 6.31 12.99
CA HIS A 135 18.25 7.12 11.97
C HIS A 135 17.23 7.80 11.04
N MET A 136 16.11 7.14 10.74
CA MET A 136 15.03 7.71 9.95
C MET A 136 14.32 8.86 10.68
N VAL A 137 13.99 8.69 11.97
CA VAL A 137 13.30 9.76 12.74
C VAL A 137 14.20 10.95 13.06
N THR A 138 15.52 10.76 13.04
CA THR A 138 16.53 11.82 13.21
C THR A 138 17.03 12.40 11.88
N GLY A 139 16.53 11.91 10.74
CA GLY A 139 16.92 12.38 9.40
C GLY A 139 18.33 12.00 8.96
N ASN A 140 19.02 11.14 9.72
CA ASN A 140 20.30 10.55 9.30
C ASN A 140 20.14 9.54 8.18
N GLU A 141 18.92 9.01 8.03
CA GLU A 141 18.52 8.14 6.93
C GLU A 141 17.25 8.67 6.27
N VAL A 142 17.22 8.66 4.94
CA VAL A 142 16.02 9.00 4.17
C VAL A 142 15.16 7.74 4.07
N PRO A 143 13.91 7.72 4.59
CA PRO A 143 13.10 6.49 4.64
C PRO A 143 12.89 5.84 3.27
N LEU A 144 12.71 6.66 2.22
CA LEU A 144 12.53 6.15 0.86
C LEU A 144 13.75 5.36 0.37
N ASP A 145 14.96 5.86 0.64
CA ASP A 145 16.21 5.19 0.25
C ASP A 145 16.43 3.91 1.06
N VAL A 146 16.09 3.92 2.35
CA VAL A 146 16.13 2.71 3.19
C VAL A 146 15.23 1.62 2.62
N PHE A 147 13.96 1.95 2.35
CA PHE A 147 12.95 0.98 1.94
C PHE A 147 13.15 0.44 0.53
N TYR A 148 13.72 1.21 -0.39
CA TYR A 148 13.76 0.84 -1.81
C TYR A 148 15.15 0.71 -2.43
N GLN A 149 16.22 1.14 -1.74
CA GLN A 149 17.59 1.04 -2.24
C GLN A 149 18.51 0.27 -1.30
N LYS A 150 18.62 0.69 -0.03
CA LYS A 150 19.57 0.10 0.92
C LYS A 150 19.15 -1.28 1.39
N GLU A 151 17.88 -1.45 1.73
CA GLU A 151 17.31 -2.73 2.15
C GLU A 151 15.95 -2.94 1.47
N PRO A 152 15.93 -3.37 0.18
CA PRO A 152 14.68 -3.59 -0.56
C PRO A 152 13.72 -4.59 0.09
N ALA A 153 14.23 -5.48 0.96
CA ALA A 153 13.38 -6.39 1.75
C ALA A 153 12.49 -5.66 2.78
N LEU A 154 12.76 -4.37 3.04
CA LEU A 154 11.94 -3.48 3.87
C LEU A 154 10.96 -2.63 3.06
N ALA A 155 10.86 -2.80 1.74
CA ALA A 155 9.82 -2.13 0.97
C ALA A 155 8.43 -2.47 1.57
N PRO A 156 7.50 -1.51 1.70
CA PRO A 156 6.20 -1.75 2.34
C PRO A 156 5.44 -2.97 1.79
N ASN A 157 5.51 -3.20 0.48
CA ASN A 157 4.89 -4.36 -0.16
C ASN A 157 5.45 -5.70 0.35
N MET A 158 6.71 -5.75 0.80
CA MET A 158 7.29 -6.95 1.42
C MET A 158 6.67 -7.26 2.79
N LEU A 159 6.25 -6.26 3.55
CA LEU A 159 5.47 -6.50 4.77
C LEU A 159 4.04 -6.96 4.42
N LEU A 160 3.41 -6.34 3.43
CA LEU A 160 2.06 -6.68 3.01
C LEU A 160 1.94 -8.13 2.52
N ARG A 161 2.94 -8.63 1.79
CA ARG A 161 2.99 -10.04 1.35
C ARG A 161 3.03 -11.05 2.50
N ARG A 162 3.43 -10.64 3.70
CA ARG A 162 3.45 -11.51 4.90
C ARG A 162 2.08 -11.61 5.56
N ILE A 163 1.13 -10.76 5.19
CA ILE A 163 -0.23 -10.81 5.72
C ILE A 163 -0.89 -12.12 5.25
N PRO A 164 -1.37 -12.97 6.17
CA PRO A 164 -2.09 -14.19 5.80
C PRO A 164 -3.29 -13.87 4.91
N GLY A 165 -3.39 -14.54 3.75
CA GLY A 165 -4.43 -14.26 2.75
C GLY A 165 -4.01 -13.31 1.62
N CYS A 166 -2.81 -12.73 1.68
CA CYS A 166 -2.35 -11.78 0.66
C CYS A 166 -2.21 -12.43 -0.72
N GLU A 167 -1.56 -13.60 -0.80
CA GLU A 167 -1.35 -14.33 -2.05
C GLU A 167 -2.68 -14.71 -2.69
N GLU A 168 -3.63 -15.25 -1.92
CA GLU A 168 -4.97 -15.60 -2.42
C GLU A 168 -5.76 -14.38 -2.88
N THR A 169 -5.54 -13.22 -2.25
CA THR A 169 -6.15 -11.97 -2.70
C THR A 169 -5.57 -11.55 -4.06
N VAL A 170 -4.26 -11.69 -4.26
CA VAL A 170 -3.61 -11.41 -5.54
C VAL A 170 -4.08 -12.40 -6.62
N GLU A 171 -4.09 -13.71 -6.33
CA GLU A 171 -4.56 -14.75 -7.25
C GLU A 171 -5.98 -14.48 -7.73
N ARG A 172 -6.87 -14.03 -6.84
CA ARG A 172 -8.25 -13.63 -7.19
C ARG A 172 -8.30 -12.41 -8.10
N LEU A 173 -7.46 -11.40 -7.85
CA LEU A 173 -7.37 -10.25 -8.75
C LEU A 173 -6.88 -10.68 -10.14
N VAL A 174 -5.91 -11.58 -10.20
CA VAL A 174 -5.36 -12.14 -11.44
C VAL A 174 -6.44 -12.94 -12.20
N GLN A 175 -7.18 -13.81 -11.50
CA GLN A 175 -8.30 -14.57 -12.08
C GLN A 175 -9.42 -13.65 -12.57
N GLY A 176 -9.78 -12.63 -11.78
CA GLY A 176 -10.76 -11.63 -12.17
C GLY A 176 -10.36 -10.89 -13.44
N LEU A 177 -9.10 -10.44 -13.52
CA LEU A 177 -8.56 -9.78 -14.70
C LEU A 177 -8.59 -10.70 -15.92
N ARG A 178 -8.22 -11.97 -15.75
CA ARG A 178 -8.28 -13.00 -16.80
C ARG A 178 -9.70 -13.15 -17.36
N LEU A 179 -10.70 -13.30 -16.49
CA LEU A 179 -12.10 -13.44 -16.89
C LEU A 179 -12.58 -12.23 -17.72
N LEU A 180 -12.19 -11.00 -17.32
CA LEU A 180 -12.54 -9.80 -18.07
C LEU A 180 -11.85 -9.74 -19.45
N ALA A 181 -10.65 -10.31 -19.56
CA ALA A 181 -9.85 -10.31 -20.79
C ALA A 181 -10.29 -11.39 -21.79
N GLU A 182 -10.86 -12.50 -21.32
CA GLU A 182 -11.34 -13.61 -22.18
C GLU A 182 -12.65 -13.29 -22.93
N GLU A 183 -13.38 -12.24 -22.54
CA GLU A 183 -14.59 -11.84 -23.26
C GLU A 183 -14.26 -11.46 -24.71
N ARG A 184 -15.03 -12.01 -25.66
CA ARG A 184 -14.78 -11.82 -27.10
C ARG A 184 -14.88 -10.34 -27.47
N ARG A 185 -13.77 -9.78 -27.95
CA ARG A 185 -13.66 -8.38 -28.39
C ARG A 185 -13.05 -8.27 -29.78
N LYS A 186 -13.39 -7.18 -30.48
CA LYS A 186 -12.80 -6.84 -31.79
C LYS A 186 -11.45 -6.15 -31.66
N GLU A 187 -11.21 -5.48 -30.54
CA GLU A 187 -10.02 -4.68 -30.25
C GLU A 187 -9.36 -5.20 -28.97
N PRO A 188 -8.03 -5.02 -28.79
CA PRO A 188 -7.35 -5.39 -27.56
C PRO A 188 -7.94 -4.68 -26.34
N LEU A 189 -8.03 -5.39 -25.22
CA LEU A 189 -8.46 -4.80 -23.95
C LEU A 189 -7.40 -3.79 -23.47
N GLN A 190 -7.82 -2.53 -23.26
CA GLN A 190 -6.92 -1.47 -22.81
C GLN A 190 -6.85 -1.47 -21.29
N ILE A 191 -5.68 -1.77 -20.72
CA ILE A 191 -5.45 -1.90 -19.28
C ILE A 191 -4.41 -0.86 -18.86
N ILE A 192 -4.68 -0.14 -17.76
CA ILE A 192 -3.67 0.65 -17.07
C ILE A 192 -3.50 0.16 -15.62
N GLU A 193 -2.27 -0.14 -15.24
CA GLU A 193 -1.87 -0.39 -13.87
C GLU A 193 -1.24 0.86 -13.27
N ILE A 194 -1.76 1.34 -12.14
CA ILE A 194 -1.34 2.59 -11.51
C ILE A 194 -0.71 2.31 -10.14
N GLY A 195 0.59 2.55 -10.06
CA GLY A 195 1.32 2.70 -8.80
C GLY A 195 1.43 1.43 -7.94
N THR A 196 1.29 0.24 -8.49
CA THR A 196 1.40 -1.00 -7.70
C THR A 196 2.77 -1.13 -7.01
N ARG A 197 3.86 -0.69 -7.67
CA ARG A 197 5.26 -0.76 -7.17
C ARG A 197 5.64 -2.14 -6.61
N ASP A 198 5.02 -3.18 -7.16
CA ASP A 198 5.30 -4.58 -6.85
C ASP A 198 5.30 -5.34 -8.18
N THR A 199 6.50 -5.48 -8.77
CA THR A 199 6.65 -6.13 -10.07
C THR A 199 6.34 -7.62 -10.03
N ALA A 200 6.34 -8.27 -8.85
CA ALA A 200 5.93 -9.67 -8.76
C ALA A 200 4.42 -9.81 -8.95
N ILE A 201 3.62 -8.86 -8.44
CA ILE A 201 2.18 -8.80 -8.71
C ILE A 201 1.94 -8.46 -10.19
N THR A 202 2.65 -7.47 -10.74
CA THR A 202 2.55 -7.12 -12.17
C THR A 202 2.86 -8.31 -13.08
N ARG A 203 3.92 -9.07 -12.79
CA ARG A 203 4.27 -10.30 -13.54
C ARG A 203 3.14 -11.33 -13.51
N GLN A 204 2.43 -11.49 -12.38
CA GLN A 204 1.29 -12.40 -12.31
C GLN A 204 0.14 -11.94 -13.23
N PHE A 205 -0.16 -10.63 -13.27
CA PHE A 205 -1.12 -10.09 -14.23
C PHE A 205 -0.70 -10.36 -15.68
N LEU A 206 0.55 -10.02 -16.03
CA LEU A 206 1.06 -10.15 -17.39
C LEU A 206 1.10 -11.62 -17.85
N ASN A 207 1.55 -12.54 -16.99
CA ASN A 207 1.57 -13.98 -17.30
C ASN A 207 0.16 -14.51 -17.52
N ALA A 208 -0.82 -14.08 -16.71
CA ALA A 208 -2.21 -14.48 -16.90
C ALA A 208 -2.86 -13.89 -18.15
N LEU A 209 -2.22 -12.92 -18.83
CA LEU A 209 -2.73 -12.27 -20.04
C LEU A 209 -1.92 -12.60 -21.30
N GLU A 210 -0.92 -13.49 -21.22
CA GLU A 210 0.06 -13.74 -22.29
C GLU A 210 -0.60 -14.17 -23.61
N ASP A 211 -1.62 -15.02 -23.56
CA ASP A 211 -2.39 -15.55 -24.69
C ASP A 211 -3.64 -14.72 -25.03
N VAL A 212 -3.80 -13.53 -24.46
CA VAL A 212 -4.97 -12.66 -24.67
C VAL A 212 -4.58 -11.37 -25.40
N SER A 213 -5.53 -10.85 -26.18
CA SER A 213 -5.34 -9.58 -26.88
C SER A 213 -5.53 -8.41 -25.92
N VAL A 214 -4.43 -7.96 -25.31
CA VAL A 214 -4.40 -6.80 -24.40
C VAL A 214 -3.38 -5.74 -24.84
N ALA A 215 -3.63 -4.49 -24.48
CA ALA A 215 -2.63 -3.42 -24.45
C ALA A 215 -2.48 -2.99 -22.99
N TYR A 216 -1.26 -3.04 -22.46
CA TYR A 216 -0.99 -2.87 -21.03
C TYR A 216 -0.08 -1.67 -20.80
N THR A 217 -0.56 -0.69 -20.05
CA THR A 217 0.22 0.46 -19.61
C THR A 217 0.52 0.33 -18.12
N TYR A 218 1.78 0.36 -17.73
CA TYR A 218 2.21 0.55 -16.35
C TYR A 218 2.46 2.03 -16.09
N ALA A 219 1.84 2.59 -15.06
CA ALA A 219 1.96 4.00 -14.73
C ALA A 219 2.34 4.24 -13.27
N ASP A 220 3.21 5.22 -13.02
CA ASP A 220 3.58 5.67 -11.68
C ASP A 220 3.93 7.16 -11.69
N SER A 221 3.73 7.84 -10.54
CA SER A 221 4.09 9.25 -10.39
C SER A 221 5.59 9.48 -10.23
N SER A 222 6.35 8.41 -9.98
CA SER A 222 7.80 8.46 -9.76
C SER A 222 8.56 7.89 -10.94
N LYS A 223 9.39 8.72 -11.54
CA LYS A 223 10.34 8.31 -12.59
C LYS A 223 11.28 7.19 -12.11
N TYR A 224 11.70 7.21 -10.84
CA TYR A 224 12.54 6.15 -10.28
C TYR A 224 11.83 4.79 -10.33
N PHE A 225 10.58 4.72 -9.87
CA PHE A 225 9.85 3.45 -9.85
C PHE A 225 9.46 2.97 -11.24
N LEU A 226 9.19 3.87 -12.18
CA LEU A 226 9.02 3.52 -13.59
C LEU A 226 10.28 2.86 -14.16
N GLN A 227 11.45 3.46 -13.94
CA GLN A 227 12.71 2.90 -14.44
C GLN A 227 13.05 1.54 -13.82
N GLU A 228 12.75 1.34 -12.54
CA GLU A 228 12.91 0.02 -11.92
C GLU A 228 11.91 -1.00 -12.48
N ALA A 229 10.66 -0.61 -12.73
CA ALA A 229 9.66 -1.46 -13.35
C ALA A 229 10.05 -1.83 -14.80
N GLU A 230 10.51 -0.88 -15.60
CA GLU A 230 11.02 -1.10 -16.97
C GLU A 230 12.13 -2.16 -17.00
N LYS A 231 13.09 -2.07 -16.07
CA LYS A 231 14.18 -3.07 -15.97
C LYS A 231 13.67 -4.44 -15.58
N GLU A 232 12.83 -4.51 -14.56
CA GLU A 232 12.30 -5.78 -14.03
C GLU A 232 11.34 -6.47 -15.01
N LEU A 233 10.62 -5.69 -15.82
CA LEU A 233 9.63 -6.17 -16.78
C LEU A 233 10.14 -6.18 -18.22
N ALA A 234 11.46 -6.03 -18.45
CA ALA A 234 12.06 -5.98 -19.78
C ALA A 234 11.77 -7.23 -20.66
N GLY A 235 11.39 -8.36 -20.05
CA GLY A 235 10.95 -9.56 -20.78
C GLY A 235 9.53 -9.50 -21.34
N TYR A 236 8.76 -8.46 -21.04
CA TYR A 236 7.37 -8.27 -21.48
C TYR A 236 7.30 -7.15 -22.53
N GLU A 237 7.42 -7.51 -23.81
CA GLU A 237 7.52 -6.56 -24.92
C GLU A 237 6.27 -5.70 -25.15
N ARG A 238 5.13 -6.06 -24.53
CA ARG A 238 3.81 -5.42 -24.74
C ARG A 238 3.41 -4.47 -23.61
N VAL A 239 4.35 -4.09 -22.75
CA VAL A 239 4.12 -3.16 -21.63
C VAL A 239 4.62 -1.78 -22.01
N GLU A 240 3.72 -0.80 -22.01
CA GLU A 240 4.04 0.62 -22.13
C GLU A 240 4.23 1.22 -20.73
N PHE A 241 5.13 2.19 -20.57
CA PHE A 241 5.43 2.82 -19.29
C PHE A 241 5.13 4.32 -19.37
N GLU A 242 4.26 4.80 -18.48
CA GLU A 242 3.77 6.18 -18.51
C GLU A 242 3.90 6.89 -17.16
N MET A 243 4.22 8.18 -17.20
CA MET A 243 4.23 9.00 -15.99
C MET A 243 2.82 9.52 -15.70
N LEU A 244 2.30 9.17 -14.53
CA LEU A 244 0.98 9.61 -14.08
C LEU A 244 1.04 10.09 -12.62
N ASN A 245 0.82 11.38 -12.42
CA ASN A 245 0.67 12.00 -11.13
C ASN A 245 -0.78 12.42 -10.88
N LEU A 246 -1.51 11.64 -10.06
CA LEU A 246 -2.91 11.93 -9.72
C LEU A 246 -3.07 13.17 -8.82
N GLU A 247 -1.99 13.78 -8.31
CA GLU A 247 -2.05 15.06 -7.61
C GLU A 247 -2.07 16.26 -8.56
N GLU A 248 -1.66 16.05 -9.82
CA GLU A 248 -1.71 17.08 -10.86
C GLU A 248 -3.03 17.06 -11.62
N GLY A 249 -3.29 18.13 -12.38
CA GLY A 249 -4.43 18.17 -13.30
C GLY A 249 -4.23 17.18 -14.44
N MET A 250 -5.30 16.50 -14.86
CA MET A 250 -5.25 15.56 -15.98
C MET A 250 -4.93 16.25 -17.31
N ASP A 251 -5.29 17.54 -17.44
CA ASP A 251 -4.99 18.42 -18.58
C ASP A 251 -3.49 18.73 -18.76
N LYS A 252 -2.69 18.53 -17.71
CA LYS A 252 -1.25 18.80 -17.70
C LYS A 252 -0.40 17.58 -18.04
N GLN A 253 -1.04 16.43 -18.26
CA GLN A 253 -0.38 15.14 -18.41
C GLN A 253 -0.75 14.55 -19.77
N GLN A 254 0.15 13.79 -20.37
CA GLN A 254 -0.04 13.22 -21.71
C GLN A 254 -0.82 11.90 -21.65
N MET A 255 -1.89 11.88 -20.87
CA MET A 255 -2.72 10.69 -20.69
C MET A 255 -3.89 10.70 -21.66
N SER A 256 -4.13 9.55 -22.29
CA SER A 256 -5.34 9.36 -23.09
C SER A 256 -6.53 9.19 -22.15
N LEU A 257 -7.29 10.26 -21.94
CA LEU A 257 -8.55 10.19 -21.20
C LEU A 257 -9.53 9.26 -21.91
N HIS A 258 -10.41 8.63 -21.15
CA HIS A 258 -11.50 7.82 -21.70
C HIS A 258 -11.03 6.69 -22.62
N SER A 259 -9.84 6.14 -22.39
CA SER A 259 -9.19 5.20 -23.30
C SER A 259 -8.97 3.81 -22.70
N TYR A 260 -9.10 3.65 -21.39
CA TYR A 260 -8.86 2.37 -20.71
C TYR A 260 -10.17 1.64 -20.39
N ASP A 261 -10.19 0.33 -20.62
CA ASP A 261 -11.29 -0.55 -20.24
C ASP A 261 -11.17 -0.99 -18.78
N VAL A 262 -9.94 -1.18 -18.28
CA VAL A 262 -9.64 -1.62 -16.92
C VAL A 262 -8.55 -0.74 -16.31
N VAL A 263 -8.77 -0.30 -15.07
CA VAL A 263 -7.72 0.28 -14.23
C VAL A 263 -7.43 -0.68 -13.08
N ILE A 264 -6.15 -1.01 -12.91
CA ILE A 264 -5.63 -1.79 -11.79
C ILE A 264 -4.87 -0.82 -10.88
N SER A 265 -5.13 -0.86 -9.58
CA SER A 265 -4.35 -0.10 -8.61
C SER A 265 -4.28 -0.88 -7.30
N VAL A 266 -3.13 -1.50 -7.03
CA VAL A 266 -2.91 -2.27 -5.80
C VAL A 266 -2.21 -1.37 -4.78
N ASN A 267 -2.89 -1.07 -3.67
CA ASN A 267 -2.33 -0.27 -2.56
C ASN A 267 -1.68 1.05 -2.99
N ALA A 268 -2.22 1.73 -4.01
CA ALA A 268 -1.63 2.95 -4.57
C ALA A 268 -2.38 4.24 -4.21
N LEU A 269 -3.72 4.24 -4.35
CA LEU A 269 -4.51 5.49 -4.28
C LEU A 269 -4.42 6.21 -2.94
N HIS A 270 -4.20 5.48 -1.83
CA HIS A 270 -4.10 6.07 -0.49
C HIS A 270 -2.85 6.94 -0.28
N ARG A 271 -1.89 6.92 -1.21
CA ARG A 271 -0.66 7.70 -1.13
C ARG A 271 -0.82 9.14 -1.62
N ASN A 272 -1.93 9.45 -2.28
CA ASN A 272 -2.24 10.82 -2.73
C ASN A 272 -2.80 11.63 -1.56
N ILE A 273 -2.53 12.94 -1.56
CA ILE A 273 -3.07 13.89 -0.56
C ILE A 273 -4.60 13.76 -0.42
N ASP A 274 -5.32 13.68 -1.55
CA ASP A 274 -6.77 13.42 -1.58
C ASP A 274 -7.06 12.16 -2.38
N ALA A 275 -7.28 11.05 -1.66
CA ALA A 275 -7.61 9.77 -2.28
C ALA A 275 -8.97 9.79 -3.02
N ALA A 276 -9.91 10.64 -2.61
CA ALA A 276 -11.21 10.75 -3.28
C ALA A 276 -11.07 11.49 -4.62
N ASP A 277 -10.25 12.54 -4.66
CA ASP A 277 -9.88 13.22 -5.91
C ASP A 277 -9.11 12.29 -6.86
N ALA A 278 -8.15 11.52 -6.33
CA ALA A 278 -7.42 10.51 -7.09
C ALA A 278 -8.36 9.48 -7.75
N VAL A 279 -9.38 9.01 -7.03
CA VAL A 279 -10.41 8.10 -7.58
C VAL A 279 -11.22 8.78 -8.71
N LYS A 280 -11.55 10.07 -8.58
CA LYS A 280 -12.26 10.81 -9.65
C LYS A 280 -11.42 10.91 -10.91
N LYS A 281 -10.14 11.27 -10.79
CA LYS A 281 -9.20 11.34 -11.92
C LYS A 281 -8.97 9.99 -12.57
N VAL A 282 -8.88 8.93 -11.77
CA VAL A 282 -8.84 7.55 -12.29
C VAL A 282 -10.11 7.23 -13.10
N ALA A 283 -11.28 7.71 -12.68
CA ALA A 283 -12.51 7.51 -13.44
C ALA A 283 -12.51 8.23 -14.80
N GLU A 284 -11.77 9.35 -14.95
CA GLU A 284 -11.60 10.05 -16.23
C GLU A 284 -10.75 9.26 -17.23
N LEU A 285 -9.89 8.34 -16.77
CA LEU A 285 -9.11 7.44 -17.63
C LEU A 285 -9.98 6.33 -18.24
N LEU A 286 -11.05 5.93 -17.55
CA LEU A 286 -11.92 4.85 -18.00
C LEU A 286 -12.80 5.29 -19.18
N LYS A 287 -12.94 4.39 -20.18
CA LYS A 287 -13.84 4.56 -21.31
C LYS A 287 -15.27 4.85 -20.81
N PRO A 288 -15.95 5.89 -21.34
CA PRO A 288 -17.36 6.09 -21.09
C PRO A 288 -18.15 4.95 -21.74
N LYS A 289 -19.37 4.74 -21.25
CA LYS A 289 -20.21 3.68 -21.77
C LYS A 289 -20.74 4.00 -23.15
N ARG A 290 -20.86 2.97 -23.99
CA ARG A 290 -21.66 3.06 -25.21
C ARG A 290 -23.13 3.13 -24.80
N ASN A 291 -23.81 4.24 -25.12
CA ASN A 291 -25.27 4.26 -25.11
C ASN A 291 -25.75 3.39 -26.28
N ILE A 292 -26.52 2.35 -25.99
CA ILE A 292 -27.14 1.46 -27.00
C ILE A 292 -28.35 2.17 -27.66
N ALA A 293 -28.35 3.49 -27.73
CA ALA A 293 -29.48 4.27 -28.24
C ALA A 293 -29.36 4.61 -29.74
N ASP A 294 -28.27 4.22 -30.40
CA ASP A 294 -27.99 4.55 -31.81
C ASP A 294 -27.78 3.31 -32.71
N ASP A 295 -28.30 2.14 -32.34
CA ASP A 295 -28.41 0.95 -33.23
C ASP A 295 -29.87 0.66 -33.59
#